data_AF-A0A937ZZ92-F1
#
_entry.id   AF-A0A937ZZ92-F1
#
_cell.length_a   1.000
_cell.length_b   1.000
_cell.length_c   1.000
_cell.angle_alpha   90.00
_cell.angle_beta   90.00
_cell.angle_gamma   90.00
#
_symmetry.space_group_name_H-M   'P 1'
#
loop_
_entity.id
_entity.type
_entity.pdbx_description
1 polymer ?
#
loop_
_entity_poly.entity_id
_entity_poly.type
_entity_poly.pdbx_seq_one_letter_code
_entity_poly.pdbx_strand_id
1 'polypeptide(L)'
;MADAVALGLVVDRDDPILRIDACPGAPACRSSTVDTRRDARRLADKDFEGTVHLSGCAKGCARSAAADLVLVGIDGRYGVIRNGTAHDPVLHTMAPEEL
;
A
#
# COMPACT_ATOMS: atom_id res chain seq x y z
N MET A 1 -8.20 16.24 21.13
CA MET A 1 -8.62 15.18 20.19
C MET A 1 -9.81 15.59 19.32
N ALA A 2 -10.84 16.25 19.87
CA ALA A 2 -12.02 16.67 19.07
C ALA A 2 -11.66 17.47 17.79
N ASP A 3 -10.73 18.42 17.87
CA ASP A 3 -10.31 19.21 16.70
C ASP A 3 -9.62 18.34 15.63
N ALA A 4 -8.83 17.35 16.04
CA ALA A 4 -8.15 16.43 15.13
C ALA A 4 -9.16 15.52 14.39
N VAL A 5 -10.19 15.05 15.10
CA VAL A 5 -11.32 14.32 14.50
C VAL A 5 -12.07 15.20 13.50
N ALA A 6 -12.36 16.46 13.87
CA ALA A 6 -13.06 17.40 12.99
C ALA A 6 -12.28 17.72 11.70
N LEU A 7 -10.95 17.65 11.75
CA LEU A 7 -10.06 17.81 10.58
C LEU A 7 -9.89 16.52 9.76
N GLY A 8 -10.50 15.40 10.16
CA GLY A 8 -10.36 14.11 9.48
C GLY A 8 -8.98 13.47 9.66
N LEU A 9 -8.26 13.79 10.73
CA LEU A 9 -6.99 13.13 11.05
C LEU A 9 -7.26 11.75 11.67
N VAL A 10 -6.35 10.82 11.42
CA VAL A 10 -6.34 9.52 12.08
C VAL A 10 -5.98 9.72 13.55
N VAL A 11 -6.91 9.41 14.45
CA VAL A 11 -6.73 9.53 15.91
C VAL A 11 -6.83 8.20 16.65
N ASP A 12 -7.38 7.18 15.97
CA ASP A 12 -7.40 5.82 16.49
C ASP A 12 -6.05 5.16 16.21
N ARG A 13 -5.44 4.59 17.25
CA ARG A 13 -4.15 3.90 17.14
C ARG A 13 -4.27 2.56 16.44
N ASP A 14 -5.47 2.00 16.40
CA ASP A 14 -5.76 0.70 15.80
C ASP A 14 -6.36 0.84 14.39
N ASP A 15 -6.40 2.07 13.83
CA ASP A 15 -6.88 2.33 12.47
C ASP A 15 -6.06 1.52 11.44
N PRO A 16 -6.69 0.67 10.61
CA PRO A 16 -5.98 -0.19 9.64
C PRO A 16 -5.09 0.57 8.67
N ILE A 17 -5.38 1.84 8.36
CA ILE A 17 -4.55 2.65 7.46
C ILE A 17 -3.12 2.83 8.00
N LEU A 18 -2.94 2.79 9.33
CA LEU A 18 -1.64 2.92 9.99
C LEU A 18 -0.74 1.70 9.79
N ARG A 19 -1.30 0.58 9.30
CA ARG A 19 -0.55 -0.64 8.97
C ARG A 19 -0.04 -0.65 7.53
N ILE A 20 -0.33 0.38 6.74
CA ILE A 20 -0.05 0.44 5.30
C ILE A 20 0.96 1.55 4.98
N ASP A 21 2.12 1.15 4.48
CA ASP A 21 3.10 2.06 3.90
C ASP A 21 2.85 2.18 2.39
N ALA A 22 2.31 3.30 1.94
CA ALA A 22 2.01 3.54 0.53
C ALA A 22 2.89 4.65 -0.06
N CYS A 23 3.51 4.39 -1.21
CA CYS A 23 4.24 5.43 -1.93
C CYS A 23 3.27 6.43 -2.58
N PRO A 24 3.73 7.53 -3.21
CA PRO A 24 2.83 8.44 -3.90
C PRO A 24 1.99 7.79 -5.02
N GLY A 25 2.52 6.79 -5.73
CA GLY A 25 1.83 6.11 -6.83
C GLY A 25 1.52 7.03 -8.01
N ALA A 26 0.80 6.50 -9.01
CA ALA A 26 0.21 7.32 -10.06
C ALA A 26 -0.96 8.17 -9.49
N PRO A 27 -1.21 9.39 -10.01
CA PRO A 27 -0.47 10.08 -11.07
C PRO A 27 0.77 10.86 -10.57
N ALA A 28 1.01 10.92 -9.26
CA ALA A 28 2.07 11.76 -8.68
C ALA A 28 3.50 11.26 -9.01
N CYS A 29 3.66 9.96 -9.27
CA CYS A 29 4.92 9.31 -9.58
C CYS A 29 4.89 8.71 -10.99
N ARG A 30 5.69 9.27 -11.91
CA ARG A 30 5.81 8.78 -13.30
C ARG A 30 6.37 7.36 -13.44
N SER A 31 6.99 6.82 -12.39
CA SER A 31 7.50 5.44 -12.40
C SER A 31 6.44 4.41 -12.04
N SER A 32 5.23 4.84 -11.67
CA SER A 32 4.14 3.96 -11.27
C SER A 32 2.98 4.03 -12.25
N THR A 33 2.31 2.90 -12.43
CA THR A 33 1.10 2.74 -13.24
C THR A 33 -0.15 2.48 -12.39
N VAL A 34 -0.02 2.51 -11.05
CA VAL A 34 -1.08 2.19 -10.08
C VAL A 34 -1.21 3.29 -9.03
N ASP A 35 -2.43 3.57 -8.57
CA ASP A 35 -2.71 4.62 -7.58
C ASP A 35 -2.63 4.05 -6.16
N THR A 36 -1.41 3.94 -5.65
CA THR A 36 -1.14 3.30 -4.36
C THR A 36 -1.82 3.97 -3.17
N ARG A 37 -2.03 5.29 -3.19
CA ARG A 37 -2.67 6.00 -2.07
C ARG A 37 -4.19 5.84 -2.08
N ARG A 38 -4.81 5.78 -3.25
CA ARG A 38 -6.22 5.40 -3.36
C ARG A 38 -6.42 3.95 -2.93
N ASP A 39 -5.57 3.06 -3.43
CA ASP A 39 -5.65 1.63 -3.16
C ASP A 39 -5.37 1.30 -1.70
N ALA A 40 -4.45 2.01 -1.03
CA ALA A 40 -4.21 1.89 0.41
C ALA A 40 -5.47 2.17 1.23
N ARG A 41 -6.26 3.19 0.86
CA ARG A 41 -7.53 3.48 1.55
C ARG A 41 -8.55 2.38 1.32
N ARG A 42 -8.68 1.87 0.09
CA ARG A 42 -9.59 0.74 -0.22
C ARG A 42 -9.20 -0.52 0.56
N LEU A 43 -7.91 -0.77 0.73
CA LEU A 43 -7.42 -1.89 1.52
C LEU A 43 -7.67 -1.70 3.02
N ALA A 44 -7.54 -0.46 3.53
CA ALA A 44 -7.84 -0.13 4.92
C ALA A 44 -9.33 -0.28 5.29
N ASP A 45 -10.24 -0.24 4.32
CA ASP A 45 -11.66 -0.54 4.53
C ASP A 45 -11.95 -2.05 4.75
N LYS A 46 -10.92 -2.91 4.59
CA LYS A 46 -11.01 -4.35 4.81
C LYS A 46 -10.41 -4.74 6.14
N ASP A 47 -10.89 -5.85 6.69
CA ASP A 47 -10.30 -6.46 7.87
C ASP A 47 -9.04 -7.25 7.46
N PHE A 48 -7.88 -6.82 7.95
CA PHE A 48 -6.61 -7.51 7.74
C PHE A 48 -5.66 -7.32 8.91
N GLU A 49 -4.79 -8.30 9.08
CA GLU A 49 -3.76 -8.31 10.11
C GLU A 49 -2.37 -8.20 9.47
N GLY A 50 -1.41 -7.67 10.24
CA GLY A 50 -0.04 -7.46 9.79
C GLY A 50 0.17 -6.15 9.03
N THR A 51 1.36 -5.99 8.48
CA THR A 51 1.82 -4.78 7.80
C THR A 51 1.83 -4.94 6.29
N VAL A 52 1.43 -3.89 5.58
CA VAL A 52 1.36 -3.88 4.11
C VAL A 52 2.27 -2.80 3.54
N HIS A 53 3.01 -3.14 2.50
CA HIS A 53 3.70 -2.16 1.66
C HIS A 53 3.05 -2.10 0.28
N LEU A 54 2.44 -0.96 -0.03
CA LEU A 54 1.86 -0.65 -1.33
C LEU A 54 2.87 0.16 -2.15
N SER A 55 3.71 -0.54 -2.89
CA SER A 55 4.75 0.04 -3.72
C SER A 55 4.29 0.21 -5.16
N GLY A 56 4.37 1.43 -5.69
CA GLY A 56 3.90 1.71 -7.05
C GLY A 56 4.82 1.18 -8.16
N CYS A 57 6.04 0.77 -7.81
CA CYS A 57 7.05 0.17 -8.70
C CYS A 57 8.12 -0.54 -7.87
N ALA A 58 9.12 -1.13 -8.53
CA ALA A 58 10.20 -1.86 -7.84
C ALA A 58 11.07 -1.01 -6.90
N LYS A 59 11.04 0.33 -6.97
CA LYS A 59 11.91 1.21 -6.13
C LYS A 59 11.67 1.08 -4.61
N GLY A 60 10.47 0.66 -4.20
CA GLY A 60 10.14 0.45 -2.78
C GLY A 60 10.19 1.72 -1.91
N CYS A 61 9.86 2.89 -2.45
CA CYS A 61 10.10 4.19 -1.80
C CYS A 61 9.45 4.36 -0.43
N ALA A 62 8.30 3.73 -0.16
CA ALA A 62 7.57 3.93 1.09
C ALA A 62 8.13 3.09 2.25
N ARG A 63 8.73 1.95 1.94
CA ARG A 63 9.28 1.03 2.95
C ARG A 63 10.43 0.21 2.38
N SER A 64 11.61 0.37 2.98
CA SER A 64 12.79 -0.44 2.66
C SER A 64 12.82 -1.78 3.39
N ALA A 65 12.20 -1.87 4.57
CA ALA A 65 12.10 -3.10 5.36
C ALA A 65 11.04 -4.06 4.81
N ALA A 66 11.17 -5.34 5.14
CA ALA A 66 10.19 -6.35 4.77
C ALA A 66 8.82 -6.10 5.42
N ALA A 67 7.74 -6.41 4.69
CA ALA A 67 6.34 -6.38 5.13
C ALA A 67 5.71 -7.78 5.06
N ASP A 68 4.64 -8.01 5.81
CA ASP A 68 3.90 -9.28 5.77
C ASP A 68 3.27 -9.48 4.38
N LEU A 69 2.78 -8.38 3.78
CA LEU A 69 2.31 -8.32 2.40
C LEU A 69 2.95 -7.13 1.66
N VAL A 70 3.47 -7.36 0.46
CA VAL A 70 3.85 -6.29 -0.47
C VAL A 70 3.04 -6.42 -1.75
N LEU A 71 2.50 -5.30 -2.20
CA LEU A 71 1.89 -5.14 -3.50
C LEU A 71 2.77 -4.19 -4.32
N VAL A 72 3.42 -4.72 -5.36
CA VAL A 72 4.34 -3.95 -6.21
C VAL A 72 3.73 -3.71 -7.59
N GLY A 73 3.66 -2.46 -8.03
CA GLY A 73 3.09 -2.10 -9.33
C GLY A 73 3.89 -2.66 -10.51
N ILE A 74 3.21 -3.36 -11.42
CA ILE A 74 3.73 -3.97 -12.66
C ILE A 74 2.66 -3.80 -13.74
N ASP A 75 2.89 -2.92 -14.72
CA ASP A 75 2.03 -2.72 -15.89
C ASP A 75 0.53 -2.56 -15.58
N GLY A 76 0.19 -1.72 -14.59
CA GLY A 76 -1.18 -1.45 -14.16
C GLY A 76 -1.78 -2.50 -13.22
N ARG A 77 -1.01 -3.53 -12.87
CA ARG A 77 -1.36 -4.60 -11.93
C ARG A 77 -0.47 -4.52 -10.70
N TYR A 78 -0.80 -5.30 -9.67
CA TYR A 78 0.07 -5.55 -8.53
C TYR A 78 0.66 -6.95 -8.59
N GLY A 79 1.98 -7.06 -8.51
CA GLY A 79 2.66 -8.28 -8.08
C GLY A 79 2.52 -8.44 -6.57
N VAL A 80 2.17 -9.65 -6.14
CA VAL A 80 1.98 -10.02 -4.75
C VAL A 80 3.22 -10.72 -4.21
N ILE A 81 3.75 -10.22 -3.09
CA ILE A 81 4.90 -10.80 -2.37
C ILE A 81 4.48 -10.94 -0.90
N ARG A 82 4.88 -12.05 -0.26
CA ARG A 82 4.64 -12.28 1.17
C ARG A 82 5.95 -12.26 1.95
N ASN A 83 5.95 -11.67 3.14
CA ASN A 83 7.09 -11.63 4.06
C ASN A 83 8.39 -11.14 3.38
N GLY A 84 8.32 -10.01 2.68
CA GLY A 84 9.40 -9.54 1.81
C GLY A 84 9.33 -8.05 1.48
N THR A 85 10.06 -7.65 0.45
CA THR A 85 10.25 -6.27 -0.02
C THR A 85 9.80 -6.12 -1.46
N ALA A 86 9.76 -4.87 -1.98
CA ALA A 86 9.39 -4.59 -3.38
C ALA A 86 10.40 -5.12 -4.42
N HIS A 87 11.54 -5.67 -3.99
CA HIS A 87 12.56 -6.26 -4.86
C HIS A 87 12.51 -7.79 -4.93
N ASP A 88 11.69 -8.42 -4.09
CA ASP A 88 11.61 -9.88 -4.03
C ASP A 88 10.76 -10.46 -5.17
N PRO A 89 10.91 -11.77 -5.47
CA PRO A 89 10.13 -12.42 -6.52
C PRO A 89 8.63 -12.36 -6.26
N VAL A 90 7.88 -11.98 -7.29
CA VAL A 90 6.42 -11.96 -7.28
C VAL A 90 5.86 -13.38 -7.32
N LEU A 91 4.92 -13.67 -6.42
CA LEU A 91 4.21 -14.96 -6.35
C LEU A 91 3.16 -15.07 -7.45
N HIS A 92 2.36 -14.03 -7.62
CA HIS A 92 1.34 -13.89 -8.67
C HIS A 92 0.99 -12.42 -8.87
N THR A 93 0.27 -12.09 -9.94
CA THR A 93 -0.23 -10.74 -10.18
C THR A 93 -1.74 -10.66 -10.05
N MET A 94 -2.24 -9.57 -9.48
CA MET A 94 -3.67 -9.25 -9.37
C MET A 94 -3.95 -7.85 -9.88
N ALA A 95 -5.17 -7.60 -10.32
CA ALA A 95 -5.61 -6.28 -10.75
C ALA A 95 -6.00 -5.41 -9.54
N PRO A 96 -5.84 -4.07 -9.58
CA PRO A 96 -6.20 -3.18 -8.47
C PRO A 96 -7.69 -3.23 -8.06
N GLU A 97 -8.57 -3.67 -8.94
CA GLU A 97 -9.99 -3.88 -8.64
C GLU A 97 -10.26 -5.07 -7.72
N GLU A 98 -9.33 -6.02 -7.63
CA GLU A 98 -9.43 -7.21 -6.77
C GLU A 98 -9.05 -6.91 -5.30
N LEU A 99 -8.55 -5.70 -5.03
CA LEU A 99 -8.13 -5.24 -3.70
C LEU A 99 -9.25 -5.21 -2.68
#